data_AF-A0A1G5DS95-F1
#
_entry.id   AF-A0A1G5DS95-F1
#
_cell.length_a   1.000
_cell.length_b   1.000
_cell.length_c   1.000
_cell.angle_alpha   90.00
_cell.angle_beta   90.00
_cell.angle_gamma   90.00
#
_symmetry.space_group_name_H-M   'P 1'
#
loop_
_entity.id
_entity.type
_entity.pdbx_description
1 polymer ?
#
loop_
_entity_poly.entity_id
_entity_poly.type
_entity_poly.pdbx_seq_one_letter_code
_entity_poly.pdbx_strand_id
1 'polypeptide(L)'
;MIKKLTILMIMLILLSYTPIFAGESVNDGGYKEIPFKFFQDGDIIAELELLNNEGVTESRYIYMSPFLEDDEQIVAQLLNIYQQQDNIKEILTINGVTLKDTVYWEFAGAIDPSKEISLENQYNRGKNHDMLERKPDKPTTSKETGETRIVTIYVDNVKLETDEDAHILNGRTMVPFRAIGEALGAEIGHYFLNDDLRVIWAIGRNTKIDLKIDDYRVFKDGKDIFMDQPAIIKGNRTFVPVRYIAELFNCKVEWDNETSSVYITTK
;
A
#
# COMPACT_ATOMS: atom_id res chain seq x y z
N MET A 1 -22.79 2.64 19.83
CA MET A 1 -22.49 4.04 19.45
C MET A 1 -21.14 4.56 19.94
N ILE A 2 -20.63 4.14 21.11
CA ILE A 2 -19.41 4.74 21.70
C ILE A 2 -18.10 4.41 20.93
N LYS A 3 -18.01 3.26 20.24
CA LYS A 3 -16.76 2.80 19.55
C LYS A 3 -16.31 3.59 18.31
N LYS A 4 -17.14 4.45 17.69
CA LYS A 4 -16.76 5.22 16.48
C LYS A 4 -16.28 6.64 16.77
N LEU A 5 -16.38 7.13 18.00
CA LEU A 5 -16.11 8.54 18.32
C LEU A 5 -14.63 8.81 18.69
N THR A 6 -13.92 7.81 19.22
CA THR A 6 -12.51 7.90 19.65
C THR A 6 -11.52 7.90 18.47
N ILE A 7 -11.74 7.05 17.46
CA ILE A 7 -10.86 6.96 16.27
C ILE A 7 -10.88 8.27 15.46
N LEU A 8 -12.05 8.90 15.35
CA LEU A 8 -12.23 10.22 14.75
C LEU A 8 -11.63 11.37 15.59
N MET A 9 -10.94 11.07 16.70
CA MET A 9 -10.17 12.01 17.50
C MET A 9 -8.63 11.74 17.53
N ILE A 10 -8.11 10.79 16.73
CA ILE A 10 -6.66 10.50 16.59
C ILE A 10 -5.98 11.10 15.32
N MET A 11 -6.33 10.67 14.09
CA MET A 11 -5.74 11.04 12.76
C MET A 11 -5.28 12.47 12.43
N LEU A 12 -5.62 13.50 13.18
CA LEU A 12 -5.32 14.86 12.73
C LEU A 12 -3.98 15.40 13.21
N ILE A 13 -3.32 14.93 14.28
CA ILE A 13 -2.02 15.56 14.70
C ILE A 13 -0.88 15.27 13.73
N LEU A 14 -1.05 14.20 12.93
CA LEU A 14 -0.17 13.84 11.83
C LEU A 14 -0.05 14.95 10.79
N LEU A 15 -1.01 15.88 10.74
CA LEU A 15 -1.22 16.75 9.61
C LEU A 15 -0.61 18.16 9.77
N SER A 16 0.28 18.38 10.75
CA SER A 16 0.91 19.70 10.99
C SER A 16 2.44 19.73 10.97
N TYR A 17 3.12 18.65 10.55
CA TYR A 17 4.58 18.60 10.44
C TYR A 17 5.02 18.19 9.02
N THR A 18 5.59 19.15 8.29
CA THR A 18 6.36 18.91 7.06
C THR A 18 7.75 19.53 7.20
N PRO A 19 8.81 18.72 7.27
CA PRO A 19 9.98 18.95 6.40
C PRO A 19 10.49 17.61 5.79
N ILE A 20 10.65 17.50 4.48
CA ILE A 20 11.83 17.90 3.67
C ILE A 20 13.08 17.01 3.91
N PHE A 21 13.45 16.34 2.81
CA PHE A 21 14.52 15.37 2.58
C PHE A 21 15.90 15.54 3.25
N ALA A 22 16.44 14.35 3.60
CA ALA A 22 17.81 13.86 3.37
C ALA A 22 18.99 14.39 4.21
N GLY A 23 19.39 13.56 5.18
CA GLY A 23 20.65 13.56 5.92
C GLY A 23 20.43 12.89 7.27
N GLU A 24 21.40 12.12 7.81
CA GLU A 24 21.27 11.56 9.16
C GLU A 24 21.07 12.70 10.18
N SER A 25 19.83 12.87 10.64
CA SER A 25 19.39 14.02 11.40
C SER A 25 18.73 13.55 12.69
N VAL A 26 19.38 13.82 13.82
CA VAL A 26 18.71 13.69 15.12
C VAL A 26 17.67 14.81 15.19
N ASN A 27 16.39 14.45 15.07
CA ASN A 27 15.29 15.41 15.17
C ASN A 27 15.25 16.05 16.57
N ASP A 28 14.65 17.24 16.67
CA ASP A 28 14.73 18.21 17.78
C ASP A 28 14.27 17.70 19.19
N GLY A 29 13.83 16.43 19.28
CA GLY A 29 13.52 15.71 20.51
C GLY A 29 14.60 14.72 20.99
N GLY A 30 15.71 14.53 20.25
CA GLY A 30 16.84 13.68 20.67
C GLY A 30 16.78 12.21 20.24
N TYR A 31 15.73 11.79 19.51
CA TYR A 31 15.61 10.44 18.98
C TYR A 31 16.35 10.26 17.64
N LYS A 32 16.78 9.03 17.36
CA LYS A 32 17.38 8.61 16.10
C LYS A 32 16.29 8.27 15.07
N GLU A 33 16.50 8.72 13.84
CA GLU A 33 15.71 8.29 12.68
C GLU A 33 15.98 6.81 12.36
N ILE A 34 14.97 6.13 11.81
CA ILE A 34 15.09 4.76 11.33
C ILE A 34 15.54 4.79 9.86
N PRO A 35 16.65 4.13 9.50
CA PRO A 35 17.04 3.97 8.11
C PRO A 35 16.14 2.93 7.44
N PHE A 36 15.17 3.37 6.66
CA PHE A 36 14.38 2.48 5.81
C PHE A 36 15.19 2.00 4.61
N LYS A 37 15.20 0.68 4.39
CA LYS A 37 15.84 0.04 3.24
C LYS A 37 14.75 -0.47 2.30
N PHE A 38 14.74 0.07 1.08
CA PHE A 38 14.00 -0.52 -0.03
C PHE A 38 14.76 -1.75 -0.51
N PHE A 39 14.18 -2.94 -0.38
CA PHE A 39 14.80 -4.17 -0.85
C PHE A 39 14.63 -4.35 -2.37
N GLN A 40 15.42 -5.23 -2.99
CA GLN A 40 15.45 -5.37 -4.47
C GLN A 40 14.12 -5.80 -5.08
N ASP A 41 13.25 -6.45 -4.30
CA ASP A 41 11.90 -6.87 -4.70
C ASP A 41 10.83 -5.79 -4.44
N GLY A 42 11.23 -4.59 -4.00
CA GLY A 42 10.35 -3.43 -3.81
C GLY A 42 9.51 -3.44 -2.54
N ASP A 43 9.63 -4.48 -1.70
CA ASP A 43 9.02 -4.47 -0.37
C ASP A 43 9.73 -3.47 0.55
N ILE A 44 8.94 -2.59 1.16
CA ILE A 44 9.39 -1.77 2.28
C ILE A 44 9.30 -2.67 3.51
N ILE A 45 10.46 -3.10 4.01
CA ILE A 45 10.55 -4.02 5.13
C ILE A 45 11.22 -3.32 6.30
N ALA A 46 10.57 -3.35 7.47
CA ALA A 46 11.24 -3.11 8.73
C ALA A 46 11.69 -4.45 9.32
N GLU A 47 13.00 -4.63 9.50
CA GLU A 47 13.56 -5.74 10.27
C GLU A 47 13.49 -5.40 11.76
N LEU A 48 12.82 -6.24 12.54
CA LEU A 48 12.87 -6.23 13.99
C LEU A 48 13.82 -7.31 14.47
N GLU A 49 14.81 -6.95 15.29
CA GLU A 49 15.54 -7.93 16.09
C GLU A 49 14.79 -8.13 17.41
N LEU A 50 14.35 -9.35 17.67
CA LEU A 50 13.56 -9.73 18.84
C LEU A 50 14.39 -10.62 19.77
N LEU A 51 14.34 -10.39 21.07
CA LEU A 51 14.82 -11.33 22.08
C LEU A 51 13.64 -12.20 22.53
N ASN A 52 13.77 -13.52 22.43
CA ASN A 52 12.75 -14.44 22.89
C ASN A 52 12.91 -14.78 24.41
N ASN A 53 11.93 -15.47 24.98
CA ASN A 53 11.92 -15.83 26.40
C ASN A 53 13.03 -16.82 26.81
N GLU A 54 13.57 -17.57 25.85
CA GLU A 54 14.71 -18.48 26.02
C GLU A 54 16.07 -17.75 25.95
N GLY A 55 16.08 -16.46 25.61
CA GLY A 55 17.28 -15.64 25.45
C GLY A 55 17.95 -15.75 24.07
N VAL A 56 17.26 -16.29 23.08
CA VAL A 56 17.70 -16.36 21.68
C VAL A 56 17.18 -15.13 20.93
N THR A 57 18.03 -14.55 20.08
CA THR A 57 17.62 -13.46 19.17
C THR A 57 17.05 -14.03 17.86
N GLU A 58 15.91 -13.53 17.41
CA GLU A 58 15.30 -13.82 16.10
C GLU A 58 15.04 -12.53 15.31
N SER A 59 15.24 -12.55 13.98
CA SER A 59 14.79 -11.46 13.10
C SER A 59 13.34 -11.70 12.67
N ARG A 60 12.50 -10.66 12.77
CA ARG A 60 11.14 -10.64 12.23
C ARG A 60 10.99 -9.49 11.25
N TYR A 61 10.53 -9.81 10.04
CA TYR A 61 10.31 -8.81 8.99
C TYR A 61 8.86 -8.34 8.99
N ILE A 62 8.65 -7.03 9.11
CA ILE A 62 7.36 -6.36 8.91
C ILE A 62 7.31 -5.86 7.48
N TYR A 63 6.32 -6.32 6.71
CA TYR A 63 5.96 -5.72 5.43
C TYR A 63 5.13 -4.47 5.67
N MET A 64 5.61 -3.33 5.19
CA MET A 64 4.91 -2.06 5.27
C MET A 64 4.23 -1.78 3.92
N SER A 65 2.94 -1.47 4.00
CA SER A 65 2.14 -1.02 2.87
C SER A 65 2.51 0.42 2.54
N PRO A 66 2.76 0.77 1.26
CA PRO A 66 3.04 2.14 0.90
C PRO A 66 1.79 3.06 0.96
N PHE A 67 0.60 2.49 1.25
CA PHE A 67 -0.65 3.25 1.40
C PHE A 67 -0.93 3.77 2.82
N LEU A 68 -0.07 3.45 3.78
CA LEU A 68 -0.11 3.94 5.17
C LEU A 68 1.22 4.62 5.51
N GLU A 69 1.21 5.49 6.52
CA GLU A 69 2.43 6.12 7.02
C GLU A 69 3.28 5.09 7.78
N ASP A 70 4.62 5.12 7.60
CA ASP A 70 5.54 4.15 8.22
C ASP A 70 5.38 4.12 9.75
N ASP A 71 5.21 5.29 10.38
CA ASP A 71 4.97 5.45 11.81
C ASP A 71 3.72 4.69 12.29
N GLU A 72 2.59 4.80 11.57
CA GLU A 72 1.33 4.12 11.91
C GLU A 72 1.53 2.60 11.89
N GLN A 73 2.26 2.10 10.88
CA GLN A 73 2.48 0.68 10.67
C GLN A 73 3.45 0.09 11.68
N ILE A 74 4.55 0.78 11.97
CA ILE A 74 5.49 0.38 13.02
C ILE A 74 4.76 0.31 14.36
N VAL A 75 4.06 1.37 14.76
CA VAL A 75 3.33 1.40 16.04
C VAL A 75 2.29 0.27 16.13
N ALA A 76 1.50 0.06 15.07
CA ALA A 76 0.50 -1.02 15.03
C ALA A 76 1.12 -2.42 15.16
N GLN A 77 2.26 -2.66 14.50
CA GLN A 77 2.93 -3.97 14.52
C GLN A 77 3.67 -4.23 15.83
N LEU A 78 4.32 -3.22 16.42
CA LEU A 78 4.87 -3.29 17.77
C LEU A 78 3.76 -3.62 18.78
N LEU A 79 2.64 -2.89 18.74
CA LEU A 79 1.46 -3.14 19.58
C LEU A 79 0.97 -4.59 19.47
N ASN A 80 0.83 -5.10 18.24
CA ASN A 80 0.39 -6.47 17.98
C ASN A 80 1.38 -7.50 18.56
N ILE A 81 2.69 -7.30 18.37
CA ILE A 81 3.74 -8.17 18.90
C ILE A 81 3.71 -8.22 20.43
N TYR A 82 3.64 -7.07 21.10
CA TYR A 82 3.56 -6.99 22.56
C TYR A 82 2.23 -7.46 23.15
N GLN A 83 1.14 -7.48 22.36
CA GLN A 83 -0.14 -8.08 22.75
C GLN A 83 -0.16 -9.60 22.58
N GLN A 84 0.57 -10.14 21.61
CA GLN A 84 0.59 -11.58 21.33
C GLN A 84 1.40 -12.38 22.36
N GLN A 85 2.49 -11.82 22.91
CA GLN A 85 3.35 -12.30 24.03
C GLN A 85 3.93 -13.71 23.98
N ASP A 86 3.40 -14.63 23.18
CA ASP A 86 3.91 -15.98 23.05
C ASP A 86 5.36 -15.94 22.54
N ASN A 87 6.26 -16.33 23.43
CA ASN A 87 7.71 -16.42 23.27
C ASN A 87 8.52 -15.11 23.18
N ILE A 88 7.94 -13.91 23.10
CA ILE A 88 8.73 -12.66 22.92
C ILE A 88 8.97 -11.94 24.25
N LYS A 89 10.23 -11.60 24.53
CA LYS A 89 10.68 -10.94 25.76
C LYS A 89 10.95 -9.44 25.57
N GLU A 90 11.62 -9.07 24.48
CA GLU A 90 11.99 -7.68 24.18
C GLU A 90 12.16 -7.48 22.68
N ILE A 91 11.83 -6.28 22.17
CA ILE A 91 12.17 -5.84 20.82
C ILE A 91 13.44 -4.99 20.95
N LEU A 92 14.54 -5.45 20.36
CA LEU A 92 15.87 -4.87 20.54
C LEU A 92 16.10 -3.69 19.59
N THR A 93 15.88 -3.90 18.29
CA THR A 93 16.15 -2.90 17.24
C THR A 93 15.04 -2.89 16.19
N ILE A 94 14.95 -1.77 15.46
CA ILE A 94 14.21 -1.64 14.19
C ILE A 94 15.22 -1.17 13.14
N ASN A 95 15.40 -1.93 12.06
CA ASN A 95 16.43 -1.74 11.02
C ASN A 95 17.85 -1.51 11.60
N GLY A 96 18.17 -2.15 12.72
CA GLY A 96 19.46 -2.02 13.43
C GLY A 96 19.58 -0.78 14.34
N VAL A 97 18.55 0.08 14.42
CA VAL A 97 18.49 1.16 15.42
C VAL A 97 17.83 0.63 16.68
N THR A 98 18.50 0.72 17.83
CA THR A 98 17.96 0.32 19.14
C THR A 98 16.60 0.96 19.38
N LEU A 99 15.57 0.16 19.68
CA LEU A 99 14.20 0.66 19.84
C LEU A 99 14.12 1.85 20.81
N LYS A 100 14.84 1.77 21.94
CA LYS A 100 14.95 2.80 22.99
C LYS A 100 15.49 4.16 22.52
N ASP A 101 16.20 4.19 21.40
CA ASP A 101 16.73 5.42 20.80
C ASP A 101 15.75 6.02 19.78
N THR A 102 14.63 5.35 19.47
CA THR A 102 13.63 5.79 18.49
C THR A 102 12.39 6.38 19.16
N VAL A 103 11.64 7.21 18.43
CA VAL A 103 10.34 7.74 18.87
C VAL A 103 9.33 6.64 19.26
N TYR A 104 9.48 5.45 18.69
CA TYR A 104 8.58 4.31 18.92
C TYR A 104 8.73 3.66 20.30
N TRP A 105 9.81 3.96 21.03
CA TRP A 105 10.02 3.43 22.38
C TRP A 105 8.89 3.78 23.34
N GLU A 106 8.36 5.00 23.26
CA GLU A 106 7.31 5.45 24.18
C GLU A 106 5.98 4.72 23.93
N PHE A 107 5.69 4.41 22.66
CA PHE A 107 4.53 3.63 22.25
C PHE A 107 4.68 2.14 22.63
N ALA A 108 5.89 1.60 22.56
CA ALA A 108 6.22 0.26 23.05
C ALA A 108 6.13 0.14 24.58
N GLY A 109 6.67 1.14 25.31
CA GLY A 109 6.70 1.19 26.76
C GLY A 109 5.33 1.40 27.43
N ALA A 110 4.30 1.79 26.67
CA ALA A 110 2.92 1.87 27.14
C ALA A 110 2.28 0.49 27.39
N ILE A 111 2.93 -0.60 26.95
CA ILE A 111 2.39 -1.96 27.01
C ILE A 111 3.02 -2.72 28.18
N ASP A 112 2.48 -2.52 29.37
CA ASP A 112 2.74 -3.38 30.52
C ASP A 112 1.91 -4.68 30.37
N PRO A 113 2.53 -5.86 30.23
CA PRO A 113 1.83 -7.14 30.11
C PRO A 113 0.80 -7.44 31.20
N SER A 114 0.96 -6.83 32.37
CA SER A 114 0.17 -7.11 33.58
C SER A 114 -0.99 -6.13 33.82
N LYS A 115 -1.18 -5.11 32.95
CA LYS A 115 -2.22 -4.08 33.12
C LYS A 115 -3.22 -4.08 31.96
N GLU A 116 -4.50 -4.19 32.27
CA GLU A 116 -5.59 -3.92 31.32
C GLU A 116 -5.59 -2.41 30.98
N ILE A 117 -5.33 -2.07 29.71
CA ILE A 117 -5.01 -0.69 29.31
C ILE A 117 -6.28 0.13 29.05
N SER A 118 -6.54 1.10 29.92
CA SER A 118 -7.48 2.22 29.67
C SER A 118 -6.74 3.36 28.97
N LEU A 119 -6.95 3.50 27.66
CA LEU A 119 -6.28 4.46 26.76
C LEU A 119 -6.81 5.91 26.92
N GLU A 120 -6.66 6.50 28.11
CA GLU A 120 -7.31 7.79 28.43
C GLU A 120 -6.45 9.04 28.20
N ASN A 121 -5.13 8.92 27.93
CA ASN A 121 -4.26 10.10 27.87
C ASN A 121 -3.22 10.11 26.73
N GLN A 122 -3.20 11.27 26.03
CA GLN A 122 -2.12 11.80 25.17
C GLN A 122 -1.95 11.29 23.73
N TYR A 123 -2.98 11.52 22.89
CA TYR A 123 -2.77 11.78 21.45
C TYR A 123 -3.92 12.63 20.85
N ASN A 124 -3.64 13.82 20.29
CA ASN A 124 -4.64 14.83 19.88
C ASN A 124 -4.01 15.94 19.00
N ARG A 125 -4.76 16.77 18.23
CA ARG A 125 -5.04 16.70 16.76
C ARG A 125 -4.75 18.06 16.05
N GLY A 126 -4.25 18.10 14.78
CA GLY A 126 -3.98 19.33 14.00
C GLY A 126 -3.85 19.18 12.45
N LYS A 127 -4.93 19.48 11.71
CA LYS A 127 -5.18 19.29 10.23
C LYS A 127 -4.09 19.78 9.25
N ASN A 128 -4.14 19.22 8.01
CA ASN A 128 -3.40 19.50 6.75
C ASN A 128 -2.47 18.39 6.14
N HIS A 129 -3.04 17.25 5.74
CA HIS A 129 -2.77 16.74 4.40
C HIS A 129 -4.12 16.59 3.72
N ASP A 130 -4.21 17.15 2.52
CA ASP A 130 -5.23 16.80 1.56
C ASP A 130 -5.19 15.25 1.38
N MET A 131 -6.22 14.45 1.66
CA MET A 131 -7.65 14.78 1.57
C MET A 131 -7.90 15.78 0.46
N LEU A 132 -7.37 15.44 -0.71
CA LEU A 132 -8.21 15.47 -1.87
C LEU A 132 -9.27 14.36 -1.59
N GLU A 133 -10.49 14.57 -1.07
CA GLU A 133 -11.38 15.76 -0.99
C GLU A 133 -11.27 16.81 -2.10
N ARG A 134 -10.67 16.39 -3.23
CA ARG A 134 -11.43 16.37 -4.47
C ARG A 134 -12.68 15.57 -4.12
N LYS A 135 -13.79 16.29 -3.86
CA LYS A 135 -15.13 15.71 -3.83
C LYS A 135 -15.15 14.68 -4.97
N PRO A 136 -15.51 13.40 -4.75
CA PRO A 136 -15.68 12.49 -5.86
C PRO A 136 -16.60 13.21 -6.84
N ASP A 137 -16.12 13.47 -8.06
CA ASP A 137 -16.79 14.36 -9.01
C ASP A 137 -18.21 13.84 -9.15
N LYS A 138 -19.14 14.62 -8.56
CA LYS A 138 -20.44 14.18 -8.02
C LYS A 138 -21.00 13.08 -8.92
N PRO A 139 -21.00 11.79 -8.50
CA PRO A 139 -20.91 10.63 -9.40
C PRO A 139 -21.90 10.84 -10.52
N THR A 140 -21.37 11.25 -11.67
CA THR A 140 -22.19 11.97 -12.63
C THR A 140 -23.17 10.95 -13.14
N THR A 141 -24.43 11.13 -12.76
CA THR A 141 -25.49 10.19 -13.08
C THR A 141 -25.96 10.43 -14.52
N SER A 142 -24.99 10.59 -15.44
CA SER A 142 -25.10 10.01 -16.77
C SER A 142 -25.45 8.55 -16.55
N LYS A 143 -26.73 8.24 -16.76
CA LYS A 143 -27.22 6.87 -16.87
C LYS A 143 -26.22 6.11 -17.73
N GLU A 144 -25.61 5.05 -17.20
CA GLU A 144 -24.73 4.20 -17.97
C GLU A 144 -25.56 3.37 -18.96
N THR A 145 -25.97 4.03 -20.04
CA THR A 145 -26.47 3.42 -21.27
C THR A 145 -25.35 3.33 -22.30
N GLY A 146 -24.13 3.07 -21.83
CA GLY A 146 -22.97 2.76 -22.65
C GLY A 146 -22.95 1.27 -22.94
N GLU A 147 -22.98 0.89 -24.21
CA GLU A 147 -22.72 -0.49 -24.63
C GLU A 147 -21.34 -0.91 -24.10
N THR A 148 -21.28 -2.03 -23.36
CA THR A 148 -20.01 -2.62 -22.92
C THR A 148 -19.24 -3.08 -24.15
N ARG A 149 -18.34 -2.24 -24.64
CA ARG A 149 -17.44 -2.58 -25.75
C ARG A 149 -16.32 -3.46 -25.22
N ILE A 150 -16.37 -4.73 -25.60
CA ILE A 150 -15.29 -5.70 -25.41
C ILE A 150 -14.08 -5.23 -26.22
N VAL A 151 -12.90 -5.34 -25.64
CA VAL A 151 -11.61 -4.94 -26.22
C VAL A 151 -10.72 -6.17 -26.28
N THR A 152 -10.12 -6.43 -27.45
CA THR A 152 -9.10 -7.49 -27.56
C THR A 152 -7.75 -6.93 -27.13
N ILE A 153 -6.99 -7.69 -26.36
CA ILE A 153 -5.64 -7.31 -25.94
C ILE A 153 -4.64 -8.33 -26.48
N TYR A 154 -3.51 -7.84 -26.99
CA TYR A 154 -2.39 -8.65 -27.45
C TYR A 154 -1.13 -8.27 -26.66
N VAL A 155 -0.41 -9.26 -26.13
CA VAL A 155 0.90 -9.10 -25.50
C VAL A 155 1.92 -9.83 -26.38
N ASP A 156 2.90 -9.10 -26.91
CA ASP A 156 3.91 -9.61 -27.85
C ASP A 156 3.31 -10.41 -29.02
N ASN A 157 2.20 -9.89 -29.57
CA ASN A 157 1.35 -10.48 -30.63
C ASN A 157 0.55 -11.74 -30.25
N VAL A 158 0.65 -12.23 -29.01
CA VAL A 158 -0.20 -13.30 -28.47
C VAL A 158 -1.49 -12.68 -27.91
N LYS A 159 -2.66 -13.18 -28.31
CA LYS A 159 -3.94 -12.74 -27.73
C LYS A 159 -3.95 -13.06 -26.23
N LEU A 160 -4.28 -12.07 -25.42
CA LEU A 160 -4.52 -12.26 -23.99
C LEU A 160 -5.83 -13.04 -23.82
N GLU A 161 -5.75 -14.20 -23.16
CA GLU A 161 -6.92 -14.92 -22.71
C GLU A 161 -7.31 -14.43 -21.30
N THR A 162 -8.58 -14.10 -21.13
CA THR A 162 -9.14 -13.56 -19.89
C THR A 162 -10.40 -14.35 -19.53
N ASP A 163 -10.63 -14.56 -18.24
CA ASP A 163 -11.86 -15.19 -17.74
C ASP A 163 -13.05 -14.23 -17.64
N GLU A 164 -12.79 -12.93 -17.60
CA GLU A 164 -13.76 -11.85 -17.76
C GLU A 164 -13.25 -10.86 -18.82
N ASP A 165 -14.10 -10.43 -19.75
CA ASP A 165 -13.69 -9.61 -20.88
C ASP A 165 -13.12 -8.24 -20.48
N ALA A 166 -12.01 -7.87 -21.13
CA ALA A 166 -11.52 -6.50 -21.09
C ALA A 166 -12.54 -5.57 -21.78
N HIS A 167 -12.81 -4.41 -21.18
CA HIS A 167 -13.89 -3.53 -21.61
C HIS A 167 -13.58 -2.05 -21.36
N ILE A 168 -14.25 -1.16 -22.11
CA ILE A 168 -14.09 0.28 -21.90
C ILE A 168 -14.96 0.75 -20.72
N LEU A 169 -14.33 1.45 -19.76
CA LEU A 169 -14.98 2.20 -18.69
C LEU A 169 -14.38 3.61 -18.64
N ASN A 170 -15.21 4.65 -18.59
CA ASN A 170 -14.75 6.06 -18.53
C ASN A 170 -13.72 6.47 -19.60
N GLY A 171 -13.73 5.82 -20.78
CA GLY A 171 -12.74 6.05 -21.83
C GLY A 171 -11.36 5.41 -21.57
N ARG A 172 -11.28 4.41 -20.69
CA ARG A 172 -10.10 3.58 -20.42
C ARG A 172 -10.43 2.11 -20.65
N THR A 173 -9.52 1.38 -21.28
CA THR A 173 -9.63 -0.08 -21.38
C THR A 173 -9.25 -0.70 -20.05
N MET A 174 -10.24 -1.33 -19.40
CA MET A 174 -10.11 -2.05 -18.15
C MET A 174 -9.89 -3.53 -18.45
N VAL A 175 -8.89 -4.15 -17.82
CA VAL A 175 -8.53 -5.57 -17.98
C VAL A 175 -8.43 -6.24 -16.60
N PRO A 176 -8.72 -7.56 -16.44
CA PRO A 176 -8.46 -8.26 -15.20
C PRO A 176 -6.97 -8.20 -14.82
N PHE A 177 -6.66 -7.65 -13.64
CA PHE A 177 -5.29 -7.37 -13.18
C PHE A 177 -4.39 -8.61 -13.21
N ARG A 178 -4.92 -9.74 -12.76
CA ARG A 178 -4.20 -11.02 -12.77
C ARG A 178 -3.77 -11.42 -14.18
N ALA A 179 -4.70 -11.41 -15.14
CA ALA A 179 -4.43 -11.86 -16.50
C ALA A 179 -3.36 -10.99 -17.19
N ILE A 180 -3.48 -9.65 -17.09
CA ILE A 180 -2.46 -8.76 -17.68
C ILE A 180 -1.11 -8.88 -16.97
N GLY A 181 -1.09 -9.04 -15.64
CA GLY A 181 0.14 -9.17 -14.87
C GLY A 181 0.87 -10.48 -15.17
N GLU A 182 0.17 -11.62 -15.12
CA GLU A 182 0.72 -12.94 -15.44
C GLU A 182 1.22 -12.99 -16.90
N ALA A 183 0.50 -12.38 -17.85
CA ALA A 183 0.93 -12.29 -19.26
C ALA A 183 2.16 -11.39 -19.48
N LEU A 184 2.42 -10.43 -18.59
CA LEU A 184 3.65 -9.63 -18.56
C LEU A 184 4.79 -10.30 -17.76
N GLY A 185 4.58 -11.53 -17.27
CA GLY A 185 5.55 -12.28 -16.50
C GLY A 185 5.71 -11.79 -15.05
N ALA A 186 4.66 -11.20 -14.47
CA ALA A 186 4.62 -10.81 -13.07
C ALA A 186 3.86 -11.82 -12.21
N GLU A 187 4.37 -12.08 -11.00
CA GLU A 187 3.62 -12.72 -9.92
C GLU A 187 2.58 -11.75 -9.34
N ILE A 188 1.40 -12.28 -8.98
CA ILE A 188 0.24 -11.47 -8.58
C ILE A 188 -0.31 -11.94 -7.24
N GLY A 189 -0.35 -11.02 -6.27
CA GLY A 189 -0.91 -11.25 -4.95
C GLY A 189 -1.80 -10.11 -4.45
N HIS A 190 -2.25 -10.26 -3.21
CA HIS A 190 -3.06 -9.28 -2.51
C HIS A 190 -2.96 -9.48 -1.00
N TYR A 191 -3.21 -8.41 -0.25
CA TYR A 191 -3.42 -8.43 1.20
C TYR A 191 -4.55 -7.48 1.58
N PHE A 192 -5.03 -7.63 2.81
CA PHE A 192 -6.03 -6.74 3.40
C PHE A 192 -5.34 -5.86 4.44
N LEU A 193 -5.48 -4.54 4.29
CA LEU A 193 -5.07 -3.56 5.31
C LEU A 193 -6.01 -3.60 6.52
N ASN A 194 -7.29 -3.88 6.26
CA ASN A 194 -8.35 -4.15 7.23
C ASN A 194 -9.52 -4.84 6.49
N ASP A 195 -10.62 -5.12 7.21
CA ASP A 195 -11.81 -5.81 6.69
C ASP A 195 -12.35 -5.24 5.36
N ASP A 196 -12.22 -3.92 5.13
CA ASP A 196 -12.78 -3.22 3.97
C ASP A 196 -11.72 -2.87 2.90
N LEU A 197 -10.43 -2.83 3.24
CA LEU A 197 -9.37 -2.30 2.37
C LEU A 197 -8.45 -3.39 1.81
N ARG A 198 -8.60 -3.68 0.51
CA ARG A 198 -7.71 -4.56 -0.25
C ARG A 198 -6.60 -3.78 -0.95
N VAL A 199 -5.37 -4.25 -0.79
CA VAL A 199 -4.23 -3.91 -1.66
C VAL A 199 -3.94 -5.12 -2.54
N ILE A 200 -3.76 -4.88 -3.84
CA ILE A 200 -3.24 -5.85 -4.80
C ILE A 200 -1.80 -5.48 -5.15
N TRP A 201 -0.97 -6.46 -5.44
CA TRP A 201 0.40 -6.22 -5.87
C TRP A 201 0.79 -7.09 -7.06
N ALA A 202 1.77 -6.62 -7.82
CA ALA A 202 2.42 -7.36 -8.88
C ALA A 202 3.94 -7.18 -8.80
N ILE A 203 4.70 -8.28 -8.87
CA ILE A 203 6.17 -8.29 -8.87
C ILE A 203 6.63 -8.98 -10.15
N GLY A 204 7.38 -8.28 -11.00
CA GLY A 204 7.90 -8.83 -12.24
C GLY A 204 8.81 -7.87 -12.98
N ARG A 205 9.68 -8.38 -13.86
CA ARG A 205 10.56 -7.56 -14.72
C ARG A 205 11.42 -6.53 -13.95
N ASN A 206 11.86 -6.88 -12.73
CA ASN A 206 12.56 -5.98 -11.80
C ASN A 206 11.75 -4.69 -11.50
N THR A 207 10.45 -4.86 -11.24
CA THR A 207 9.54 -3.80 -10.83
C THR A 207 8.49 -4.40 -9.89
N LYS A 208 8.22 -3.73 -8.77
CA LYS A 208 7.06 -3.99 -7.92
C LYS A 208 6.03 -2.88 -8.12
N ILE A 209 4.76 -3.29 -8.18
CA ILE A 209 3.60 -2.41 -8.24
C ILE A 209 2.66 -2.74 -7.08
N ASP A 210 2.31 -1.78 -6.23
CA ASP A 210 1.24 -1.89 -5.23
C ASP A 210 0.07 -0.96 -5.61
N LEU A 211 -1.16 -1.50 -5.67
CA LEU A 211 -2.39 -0.73 -5.91
C LEU A 211 -3.44 -1.00 -4.84
N LYS A 212 -4.03 0.05 -4.29
CA LYS A 212 -5.19 -0.03 -3.42
C LYS A 212 -6.47 0.12 -4.26
N ILE A 213 -7.48 -0.70 -3.97
CA ILE A 213 -8.77 -0.62 -4.65
C ILE A 213 -9.41 0.76 -4.39
N ASP A 214 -9.98 1.35 -5.44
CA ASP A 214 -10.60 2.68 -5.47
C ASP A 214 -9.67 3.86 -5.12
N ASP A 215 -8.34 3.63 -5.02
CA ASP A 215 -7.32 4.69 -4.91
C ASP A 215 -6.74 4.99 -6.30
N TYR A 216 -6.50 6.27 -6.59
CA TYR A 216 -5.87 6.73 -7.83
C TYR A 216 -4.33 6.62 -7.75
N ARG A 217 -3.77 6.49 -6.55
CA ARG A 217 -2.34 6.27 -6.33
C ARG A 217 -1.98 4.80 -6.57
N VAL A 218 -0.86 4.62 -7.27
CA VAL A 218 -0.17 3.36 -7.45
C VAL A 218 1.29 3.58 -7.07
N PHE A 219 1.89 2.64 -6.35
CA PHE A 219 3.31 2.72 -6.03
C PHE A 219 4.09 1.82 -6.97
N LYS A 220 5.12 2.38 -7.59
CA LYS A 220 6.14 1.65 -8.36
C LYS A 220 7.46 1.71 -7.63
N ASP A 221 7.96 0.57 -7.20
CA ASP A 221 9.23 0.48 -6.45
C ASP A 221 9.27 1.46 -5.25
N GLY A 222 8.16 1.53 -4.51
CA GLY A 222 7.96 2.45 -3.38
C GLY A 222 7.68 3.92 -3.73
N LYS A 223 7.67 4.32 -5.01
CA LYS A 223 7.42 5.71 -5.44
C LYS A 223 6.00 5.89 -5.94
N ASP A 224 5.33 6.96 -5.55
CA ASP A 224 3.96 7.25 -5.93
C ASP A 224 3.84 7.72 -7.39
N ILE A 225 2.83 7.18 -8.06
CA ILE A 225 2.40 7.54 -9.41
C ILE A 225 0.87 7.63 -9.37
N PHE A 226 0.29 8.57 -10.11
CA PHE A 226 -1.17 8.74 -10.17
C PHE A 226 -1.73 8.21 -11.50
N MET A 227 -2.74 7.34 -11.40
CA MET A 227 -3.58 6.94 -12.52
C MET A 227 -4.72 7.93 -12.72
N ASP A 228 -5.36 7.93 -13.89
CA ASP A 228 -6.59 8.70 -14.15
C ASP A 228 -7.88 7.90 -13.94
N GLN A 229 -7.76 6.60 -13.69
CA GLN A 229 -8.84 5.67 -13.35
C GLN A 229 -8.28 4.65 -12.33
N PRO A 230 -8.91 4.47 -11.16
CA PRO A 230 -8.41 3.55 -10.13
C PRO A 230 -8.58 2.08 -10.53
N ALA A 231 -7.89 1.20 -9.80
CA ALA A 231 -8.22 -0.22 -9.79
C ALA A 231 -9.58 -0.43 -9.10
N ILE A 232 -10.49 -1.16 -9.74
CA ILE A 232 -11.86 -1.41 -9.24
C ILE A 232 -12.14 -2.90 -9.10
N ILE A 233 -13.09 -3.28 -8.24
CA ILE A 233 -13.62 -4.65 -8.21
C ILE A 233 -14.95 -4.70 -8.97
N LYS A 234 -15.07 -5.63 -9.92
CA LYS A 234 -16.32 -5.94 -10.63
C LYS A 234 -16.53 -7.45 -10.60
N GLY A 235 -17.67 -7.88 -10.05
CA GLY A 235 -17.91 -9.29 -9.75
C GLY A 235 -16.85 -9.83 -8.79
N ASN A 236 -16.11 -10.86 -9.21
CA ASN A 236 -15.01 -11.44 -8.43
C ASN A 236 -13.62 -11.19 -9.07
N ARG A 237 -13.46 -10.11 -9.84
CA ARG A 237 -12.18 -9.71 -10.46
C ARG A 237 -11.84 -8.27 -10.15
N THR A 238 -10.56 -8.01 -9.92
CA THR A 238 -10.01 -6.66 -9.93
C THR A 238 -9.68 -6.26 -11.36
N PHE A 239 -10.22 -5.13 -11.81
CA PHE A 239 -9.95 -4.53 -13.10
C PHE A 239 -9.06 -3.30 -12.95
N VAL A 240 -8.15 -3.13 -13.90
CA VAL A 240 -7.14 -2.07 -13.93
C VAL A 240 -7.06 -1.45 -15.32
N PRO A 241 -6.66 -0.17 -15.46
CA PRO A 241 -6.38 0.42 -16.76
C PRO A 241 -5.17 -0.26 -17.41
N VAL A 242 -5.38 -0.93 -18.54
CA VAL A 242 -4.34 -1.76 -19.20
C VAL A 242 -3.06 -0.98 -19.51
N ARG A 243 -3.20 0.29 -19.94
CA ARG A 243 -2.06 1.14 -20.30
C ARG A 243 -1.15 1.39 -19.12
N TYR A 244 -1.71 1.79 -17.98
CA TYR A 244 -0.94 2.12 -16.78
C TYR A 244 -0.13 0.92 -16.30
N ILE A 245 -0.76 -0.26 -16.16
CA ILE A 245 -0.04 -1.46 -15.69
C ILE A 245 1.11 -1.85 -16.65
N ALA A 246 0.87 -1.82 -17.96
CA ALA A 246 1.91 -2.15 -18.93
C ALA A 246 3.05 -1.10 -18.96
N GLU A 247 2.75 0.19 -18.89
CA GLU A 247 3.76 1.26 -18.84
C GLU A 247 4.57 1.23 -17.54
N LEU A 248 3.94 0.85 -16.42
CA LEU A 248 4.65 0.63 -15.15
C LEU A 248 5.67 -0.52 -15.26
N PHE A 249 5.37 -1.59 -15.99
CA PHE A 249 6.34 -2.65 -16.35
C PHE A 249 7.30 -2.29 -17.50
N ASN A 250 7.40 -1.00 -17.84
CA ASN A 250 8.21 -0.40 -18.91
C ASN A 250 7.85 -0.85 -20.34
N CYS A 251 6.70 -1.50 -20.55
CA CYS A 251 6.23 -1.92 -21.87
C CYS A 251 5.76 -0.73 -22.72
N LYS A 252 5.63 -0.95 -24.04
CA LYS A 252 4.97 -0.02 -24.97
C LYS A 252 3.51 -0.45 -25.14
N VAL A 253 2.60 0.52 -25.26
CA VAL A 253 1.16 0.27 -25.45
C VAL A 253 0.65 1.07 -26.64
N GLU A 254 -0.01 0.40 -27.57
CA GLU A 254 -0.62 0.98 -28.77
C GLU A 254 -2.10 0.59 -28.85
N TRP A 255 -2.90 1.45 -29.49
CA TRP A 255 -4.33 1.24 -29.68
C TRP A 255 -4.68 1.27 -31.15
N ASP A 256 -5.36 0.24 -31.61
CA ASP A 256 -5.93 0.16 -32.95
C ASP A 256 -7.43 0.49 -32.88
N ASN A 257 -7.81 1.59 -33.55
CA ASN A 257 -9.21 2.03 -33.64
C ASN A 257 -10.06 1.16 -34.58
N GLU A 258 -9.46 0.51 -35.59
CA GLU A 258 -10.21 -0.27 -36.59
C GLU A 258 -10.67 -1.60 -36.00
N THR A 259 -9.78 -2.28 -35.28
CA THR A 259 -10.10 -3.55 -34.61
C THR A 259 -10.57 -3.40 -33.15
N SER A 260 -10.50 -2.19 -32.57
CA SER A 260 -10.70 -1.94 -31.14
C SER A 260 -9.79 -2.81 -30.26
N SER A 261 -8.51 -2.87 -30.61
CA SER A 261 -7.50 -3.72 -29.95
C SER A 261 -6.41 -2.92 -29.27
N VAL A 262 -5.92 -3.42 -28.13
CA VAL A 262 -4.71 -2.95 -27.47
C VAL A 262 -3.56 -3.88 -27.82
N TYR A 263 -2.45 -3.31 -28.30
CA TYR A 263 -1.20 -4.03 -28.52
C TYR A 263 -0.18 -3.60 -27.46
N ILE A 264 0.43 -4.58 -26.80
CA ILE A 264 1.43 -4.39 -25.77
C ILE A 264 2.71 -5.07 -26.22
N THR A 265 3.82 -4.34 -26.19
CA THR A 265 5.14 -4.85 -26.55
C THR A 265 6.06 -4.76 -25.34
N THR A 266 6.62 -5.89 -24.91
CA THR A 266 7.67 -5.90 -23.89
C THR A 266 8.97 -5.34 -24.46
N LYS A 267 9.83 -4.80 -23.58
CA LYS A 267 11.17 -4.30 -23.91
C LYS A 267 12.25 -5.22 -23.35
#